data_AF-A0A9W5YYB1-F1
#
_entry.id   AF-A0A9W5YYB1-F1
#
_cell.length_a   1.000
_cell.length_b   1.000
_cell.length_c   1.000
_cell.angle_alpha   90.00
_cell.angle_beta   90.00
_cell.angle_gamma   90.00
#
_symmetry.space_group_name_H-M   'P 1'
#
loop_
_entity.id
_entity.type
_entity.pdbx_description
1 polymer ?
#
loop_
_entity_poly.entity_id
_entity_poly.type
_entity_poly.pdbx_seq_one_letter_code
_entity_poly.pdbx_strand_id
1 'polypeptide(L)'
;MVCLLGDAGHPMMPHQSQGACMAIEDAAALGIIFSKAHFKGDVADALSIYQEVRLPRATKVQAASAKAAYNINERIGFSSNTDIATYKVEDEKKKLTIEEMNGDIEEVIATRRGLPYTGKFIRGLPVGLKLGNGTVVGEEEPSSFQPRI
;
A
#
# COMPACT_ATOMS: atom_id res chain seq x y z
N MET A 1 16.04 -13.30 -14.23
CA MET A 1 14.79 -12.87 -13.59
C MET A 1 14.54 -11.42 -13.96
N VAL A 2 13.27 -11.03 -14.06
CA VAL A 2 12.84 -9.70 -14.52
C VAL A 2 11.62 -9.31 -13.69
N CYS A 3 11.47 -8.03 -13.37
CA CYS A 3 10.26 -7.45 -12.78
C CYS A 3 9.79 -6.25 -13.60
N LEU A 4 8.51 -5.89 -13.44
CA LEU A 4 7.90 -4.70 -14.04
C LEU A 4 7.62 -3.68 -12.95
N LEU A 5 7.71 -2.40 -13.29
CA LEU A 5 7.40 -1.28 -12.40
C LEU A 5 6.80 -0.11 -13.19
N GLY A 6 6.15 0.82 -12.50
CA GLY A 6 5.49 1.96 -13.15
C GLY A 6 4.38 1.52 -14.12
N ASP A 7 4.12 2.33 -15.14
CA ASP A 7 3.07 2.07 -16.15
C ASP A 7 3.24 0.74 -16.90
N ALA A 8 4.45 0.15 -16.92
CA ALA A 8 4.67 -1.17 -17.49
C ALA A 8 4.08 -2.29 -16.61
N GLY A 9 4.00 -2.08 -15.30
CA GLY A 9 3.44 -3.05 -14.33
C GLY A 9 2.00 -2.75 -13.92
N HIS A 10 1.61 -1.47 -13.87
CA HIS A 10 0.31 -1.04 -13.33
C HIS A 10 -0.27 0.19 -14.07
N PRO A 11 -0.51 0.11 -15.39
CA PRO A 11 -1.12 1.22 -16.12
C PRO A 11 -2.50 1.54 -15.54
N MET A 12 -2.80 2.81 -15.25
CA MET A 12 -4.03 3.20 -14.56
C MET A 12 -4.63 4.49 -15.10
N MET A 13 -5.93 4.66 -14.87
CA MET A 13 -6.64 5.89 -15.24
C MET A 13 -6.10 7.10 -14.47
N PRO A 14 -6.11 8.32 -15.04
CA PRO A 14 -5.50 9.50 -14.44
C PRO A 14 -6.32 10.12 -13.29
N HIS A 15 -7.51 9.58 -12.98
CA HIS A 15 -8.50 10.22 -12.11
C HIS A 15 -8.11 10.31 -10.63
N GLN A 16 -7.07 9.57 -10.21
CA GLN A 16 -6.45 9.73 -8.88
C GLN A 16 -5.13 10.50 -8.94
N SER A 17 -4.59 10.77 -10.14
CA SER A 17 -3.26 11.38 -10.34
C SER A 17 -2.12 10.61 -9.64
N GLN A 18 -2.29 9.29 -9.44
CA GLN A 18 -1.35 8.45 -8.67
C GLN A 18 -0.35 7.67 -9.52
N GLY A 19 -0.46 7.61 -10.86
CA GLY A 19 0.42 6.78 -11.69
C GLY A 19 1.91 7.05 -11.49
N ALA A 20 2.31 8.32 -11.53
CA ALA A 20 3.70 8.72 -11.28
C ALA A 20 4.14 8.46 -9.83
N CYS A 21 3.28 8.74 -8.85
CA CYS A 21 3.55 8.44 -7.45
C CYS A 21 3.83 6.95 -7.23
N MET A 22 3.05 6.08 -7.89
CA MET A 22 3.20 4.64 -7.82
C MET A 22 4.54 4.16 -8.40
N ALA A 23 4.98 4.75 -9.51
CA ALA A 23 6.30 4.46 -10.09
C ALA A 23 7.45 4.91 -9.16
N ILE A 24 7.32 6.06 -8.50
CA ILE A 24 8.32 6.56 -7.54
C ILE A 24 8.39 5.65 -6.32
N GLU A 25 7.24 5.25 -5.77
CA GLU A 25 7.16 4.30 -4.66
C GLU A 25 7.81 2.95 -5.03
N ASP A 26 7.65 2.46 -6.27
CA ASP A 26 8.30 1.24 -6.74
C ASP A 26 9.83 1.36 -6.79
N ALA A 27 10.32 2.49 -7.31
CA ALA A 27 11.76 2.77 -7.36
C ALA A 27 12.36 2.84 -5.95
N ALA A 28 11.66 3.48 -5.01
CA ALA A 28 12.07 3.52 -3.60
C ALA A 28 12.10 2.12 -2.97
N ALA A 29 11.06 1.31 -3.21
CA ALA A 29 10.98 -0.07 -2.72
C ALA A 29 12.16 -0.92 -3.22
N LEU A 30 12.44 -0.89 -4.52
CA LEU A 30 13.59 -1.60 -5.10
C LEU A 30 14.91 -1.07 -4.53
N GLY A 31 15.05 0.25 -4.36
CA GLY A 31 16.23 0.86 -3.74
C GLY A 31 16.51 0.35 -2.32
N ILE A 32 15.46 0.19 -1.50
CA ILE A 32 15.58 -0.35 -0.14
C ILE A 32 15.95 -1.84 -0.19
N ILE A 33 15.24 -2.65 -0.97
CA ILE A 33 15.49 -4.09 -1.08
C ILE A 33 16.92 -4.39 -1.55
N PHE A 34 17.39 -3.67 -2.58
CA PHE A 34 18.72 -3.87 -3.16
C PHE A 34 19.83 -3.10 -2.42
N SER A 35 19.51 -2.40 -1.33
CA SER A 35 20.52 -1.72 -0.51
C SER A 35 21.46 -2.72 0.16
N LYS A 36 22.65 -2.24 0.57
CA LYS A 36 23.64 -3.05 1.31
C LYS A 36 23.10 -3.65 2.61
N ALA A 37 22.08 -3.02 3.21
CA ALA A 37 21.48 -3.48 4.46
C ALA A 37 20.54 -4.68 4.26
N HIS A 38 19.91 -4.78 3.09
CA HIS A 38 18.86 -5.76 2.84
C HIS A 38 19.22 -6.82 1.78
N PHE A 39 20.03 -6.50 0.79
CA PHE A 39 20.34 -7.45 -0.27
C PHE A 39 21.33 -8.53 0.18
N LYS A 40 20.95 -9.80 0.04
CA LYS A 40 21.77 -10.97 0.43
C LYS A 40 22.39 -11.73 -0.75
N GLY A 41 22.35 -11.16 -1.96
CA GLY A 41 22.87 -11.82 -3.17
C GLY A 41 21.84 -12.65 -3.93
N ASP A 42 20.63 -12.83 -3.37
CA ASP A 42 19.53 -13.53 -4.05
C ASP A 42 18.57 -12.52 -4.70
N VAL A 43 18.65 -12.40 -6.02
CA VAL A 43 17.79 -11.52 -6.81
C VAL A 43 16.34 -12.04 -6.85
N ALA A 44 16.12 -13.35 -6.73
CA ALA A 44 14.79 -13.96 -6.80
C ALA A 44 13.98 -13.58 -5.57
N ASP A 45 14.60 -13.78 -4.40
CA ASP A 45 14.02 -13.45 -3.11
C ASP A 45 13.73 -11.94 -3.03
N ALA A 46 14.71 -11.10 -3.41
CA ALA A 46 14.56 -9.65 -3.47
C ALA A 46 13.36 -9.21 -4.31
N LEU A 47 13.22 -9.72 -5.53
CA LEU A 47 12.09 -9.37 -6.39
C LEU A 47 10.74 -9.93 -5.89
N SER A 48 10.75 -11.06 -5.19
CA SER A 48 9.54 -11.60 -4.57
C SER A 48 9.02 -10.71 -3.42
N ILE A 49 9.92 -10.10 -2.65
CA ILE A 49 9.57 -9.14 -1.59
C ILE A 49 9.00 -7.87 -2.23
N TYR A 50 9.61 -7.37 -3.30
CA TYR A 50 9.09 -6.24 -4.06
C TYR A 50 7.65 -6.50 -4.52
N GLN A 51 7.40 -7.67 -5.13
CA GLN A 51 6.07 -8.03 -5.60
C GLN A 51 5.05 -8.15 -4.46
N GLU A 52 5.40 -8.79 -3.35
CA GLU A 52 4.53 -8.94 -2.18
C GLU A 52 4.06 -7.59 -1.63
N VAL A 53 4.96 -6.62 -1.56
CA VAL A 53 4.66 -5.30 -1.00
C VAL A 53 3.91 -4.41 -2.00
N ARG A 54 4.33 -4.42 -3.27
CA ARG A 54 3.89 -3.43 -4.26
C ARG A 54 2.65 -3.85 -5.04
N LEU A 55 2.45 -5.15 -5.28
CA LEU A 55 1.31 -5.63 -6.07
C LEU A 55 -0.05 -5.30 -5.44
N PRO A 56 -0.30 -5.52 -4.13
CA PRO A 56 -1.59 -5.18 -3.52
C PRO A 56 -1.87 -3.67 -3.58
N ARG A 57 -0.84 -2.86 -3.33
CA ARG A 57 -0.92 -1.40 -3.35
C ARG A 57 -1.25 -0.87 -4.75
N ALA A 58 -0.52 -1.32 -5.78
CA ALA A 58 -0.75 -0.92 -7.16
C ALA A 58 -2.14 -1.34 -7.66
N THR A 59 -2.55 -2.58 -7.35
CA THR A 59 -3.87 -3.11 -7.74
C THR A 59 -5.00 -2.28 -7.13
N LYS A 60 -4.90 -1.91 -5.84
CA LYS A 60 -5.91 -1.11 -5.18
C LYS A 60 -6.04 0.29 -5.79
N VAL A 61 -4.91 0.95 -6.07
CA VAL A 61 -4.90 2.29 -6.70
C VAL A 61 -5.46 2.22 -8.12
N GLN A 62 -5.07 1.22 -8.91
CA GLN A 62 -5.58 1.04 -10.27
C GLN A 62 -7.10 0.88 -10.28
N ALA A 63 -7.64 0.04 -9.40
CA ALA A 63 -9.09 -0.14 -9.25
C ALA A 63 -9.79 1.16 -8.81
N ALA A 64 -9.26 1.84 -7.79
CA ALA A 64 -9.81 3.11 -7.33
C ALA A 64 -9.75 4.22 -8.40
N SER A 65 -8.73 4.21 -9.25
CA SER A 65 -8.61 5.12 -10.39
C SER A 65 -9.67 4.89 -11.46
N ALA A 66 -10.05 3.64 -11.72
CA ALA A 66 -11.14 3.32 -12.62
C ALA A 66 -12.49 3.81 -12.07
N LYS A 67 -12.75 3.61 -10.77
CA LYS A 67 -14.00 4.05 -10.11
C LYS A 67 -14.14 5.57 -10.06
N ALA A 68 -13.03 6.26 -9.80
CA ALA A 68 -12.99 7.73 -9.77
C ALA A 68 -13.31 8.38 -11.12
N ALA A 69 -13.32 7.62 -12.22
CA ALA A 69 -13.73 8.11 -13.54
C ALA A 69 -15.21 8.55 -13.58
N TYR A 70 -16.07 7.88 -12.81
CA TYR A 70 -17.52 8.11 -12.81
C TYR A 70 -18.08 8.51 -11.44
N ASN A 71 -17.30 8.37 -10.36
CA ASN A 71 -17.73 8.75 -9.02
C ASN A 71 -16.63 9.51 -8.27
N ILE A 72 -16.84 10.81 -8.06
CA ILE A 72 -15.86 11.66 -7.36
C ILE A 72 -15.64 11.24 -5.90
N ASN A 73 -16.60 10.59 -5.26
CA ASN A 73 -16.44 10.10 -3.89
C ASN A 73 -15.44 8.93 -3.79
N GLU A 74 -15.08 8.30 -4.91
CA GLU A 74 -14.04 7.26 -4.96
C GLU A 74 -12.64 7.87 -5.07
N ARG A 75 -12.55 9.17 -5.37
CA ARG A 75 -11.28 9.89 -5.42
C ARG A 75 -10.70 10.03 -4.01
N ILE A 76 -9.41 9.80 -3.89
CA ILE A 76 -8.70 9.95 -2.62
C ILE A 76 -8.90 11.35 -2.03
N GLY A 77 -9.10 11.40 -0.71
CA GLY A 77 -9.50 12.59 0.03
C GLY A 77 -11.03 12.76 0.08
N PHE A 78 -11.72 12.62 -1.05
CA PHE A 78 -13.20 12.64 -1.07
C PHE A 78 -13.82 11.36 -0.52
N SER A 79 -13.12 10.23 -0.64
CA SER A 79 -13.49 8.93 -0.06
C SER A 79 -13.62 8.95 1.47
N SER A 80 -13.02 9.94 2.12
CA SER A 80 -13.09 10.18 3.56
C SER A 80 -14.19 11.17 3.97
N ASN A 81 -14.87 11.83 3.03
CA ASN A 81 -15.94 12.79 3.31
C ASN A 81 -17.30 12.09 3.44
N THR A 82 -17.47 11.27 4.48
CA THR A 82 -18.69 10.45 4.69
C THR A 82 -19.92 11.26 5.08
N ASP A 83 -19.74 12.49 5.59
CA ASP A 83 -20.80 13.25 6.26
C ASP A 83 -21.65 14.12 5.31
N ILE A 84 -21.48 13.96 4.00
CA ILE A 84 -22.24 14.72 2.99
C ILE A 84 -23.38 13.89 2.41
N ALA A 85 -24.52 14.53 2.12
CA ALA A 85 -25.71 13.84 1.59
C ALA A 85 -25.50 13.14 0.23
N THR A 86 -24.49 13.58 -0.53
CA THR A 86 -24.13 13.00 -1.83
C THR A 86 -23.08 11.91 -1.74
N TYR A 87 -22.64 11.54 -0.53
CA TYR A 87 -21.64 10.51 -0.32
C TYR A 87 -22.20 9.14 -0.68
N LYS A 88 -21.55 8.51 -1.65
CA LYS A 88 -21.83 7.13 -2.03
C LYS A 88 -20.58 6.56 -2.68
N VAL A 89 -20.06 5.48 -2.12
CA VAL A 89 -19.01 4.65 -2.72
C VAL A 89 -19.58 3.26 -2.98
N GLU A 90 -18.95 2.51 -3.88
CA GLU A 90 -19.40 1.16 -4.22
C GLU A 90 -19.16 0.16 -3.08
N ASP A 91 -18.05 0.31 -2.36
CA ASP A 91 -17.63 -0.60 -1.30
C ASP A 91 -16.76 0.14 -0.27
N GLU A 92 -17.31 0.38 0.91
CA GLU A 92 -16.64 1.09 2.02
C GLU A 92 -15.32 0.44 2.44
N LYS A 93 -15.18 -0.88 2.27
CA LYS A 93 -13.96 -1.61 2.66
C LYS A 93 -12.88 -1.56 1.58
N LYS A 94 -13.23 -1.18 0.35
CA LYS A 94 -12.30 -1.14 -0.80
C LYS A 94 -11.99 0.27 -1.26
N LYS A 95 -12.60 1.29 -0.67
CA LYS A 95 -12.27 2.68 -0.98
C LYS A 95 -10.79 2.93 -0.71
N LEU A 96 -10.21 3.86 -1.48
CA LEU A 96 -8.84 4.27 -1.28
C LEU A 96 -8.83 5.45 -0.32
N THR A 97 -8.33 5.26 0.90
CA THR A 97 -8.14 6.34 1.86
C THR A 97 -6.68 6.78 1.95
N ILE A 98 -6.43 7.93 2.59
CA ILE A 98 -5.07 8.48 2.78
C ILE A 98 -4.24 7.57 3.68
N GLU A 99 -4.87 6.96 4.68
CA GLU A 99 -4.24 6.09 5.67
C GLU A 99 -3.76 4.77 5.05
N GLU A 100 -4.50 4.27 4.05
CA GLU A 100 -4.18 3.04 3.33
C GLU A 100 -3.20 3.23 2.16
N MET A 101 -2.66 4.44 1.99
CA MET A 101 -1.63 4.71 0.98
C MET A 101 -0.26 4.16 1.34
N ASN A 102 -0.05 3.79 2.61
CA ASN A 102 1.27 3.49 3.15
C ASN A 102 1.47 1.98 3.28
N GLY A 103 2.65 1.51 2.87
CA GLY A 103 3.11 0.14 3.05
C GLY A 103 4.58 0.17 3.40
N ASP A 104 4.98 -0.57 4.42
CA ASP A 104 6.37 -0.60 4.87
C ASP A 104 7.07 -1.87 4.38
N ILE A 105 8.11 -1.68 3.59
CA ILE A 105 8.89 -2.78 3.02
C ILE A 105 9.83 -3.41 4.04
N GLU A 106 10.31 -2.64 5.02
CA GLU A 106 11.18 -3.14 6.07
C GLU A 106 10.43 -4.07 7.01
N GLU A 107 9.13 -3.85 7.21
CA GLU A 107 8.23 -4.74 7.95
C GLU A 107 8.11 -6.12 7.30
N VAL A 108 7.90 -6.16 5.98
CA VAL A 108 7.84 -7.43 5.22
C VAL A 108 9.20 -8.13 5.24
N ILE A 109 10.29 -7.37 5.08
CA ILE A 109 11.65 -7.92 5.17
C ILE A 109 11.92 -8.51 6.55
N ALA A 110 11.52 -7.84 7.63
CA ALA A 110 11.68 -8.34 9.00
C ALA A 110 10.88 -9.63 9.22
N THR A 111 9.61 -9.63 8.80
CA THR A 111 8.71 -10.79 8.87
C THR A 111 9.28 -12.00 8.13
N ARG A 112 9.73 -11.81 6.88
CA ARG A 112 10.37 -12.87 6.07
C ARG A 112 11.66 -13.42 6.69
N ARG A 113 12.36 -12.61 7.48
CA ARG A 113 13.58 -13.00 8.20
C ARG A 113 13.29 -13.64 9.56
N GLY A 114 12.02 -13.73 9.97
CA GLY A 114 11.64 -14.18 11.31
C GLY A 114 12.16 -13.26 12.42
N LEU A 115 12.41 -11.98 12.10
CA LEU A 115 12.87 -10.98 13.05
C LEU A 115 11.70 -10.11 13.51
N PRO A 116 11.63 -9.73 14.80
CA PRO A 116 10.64 -8.76 15.25
C PRO A 116 10.91 -7.42 14.56
N TYR A 117 9.87 -6.84 13.96
CA TYR A 117 9.94 -5.49 13.41
C TYR A 117 9.86 -4.48 14.55
N THR A 118 10.91 -3.67 14.72
CA THR A 118 11.01 -2.65 15.79
C THR A 118 11.05 -1.23 15.23
N GLY A 119 10.56 -1.03 14.01
CA GLY A 119 10.55 0.28 13.39
C GLY A 119 9.55 1.23 14.02
N LYS A 120 9.70 2.53 13.71
CA LYS A 120 8.83 3.59 14.23
C LYS A 120 7.47 3.68 13.50
N PHE A 121 7.33 2.94 12.40
CA PHE A 121 6.18 3.01 11.51
C PHE A 121 5.63 1.60 11.25
N ILE A 122 4.35 1.35 11.50
CA ILE A 122 3.70 0.09 11.16
C ILE A 122 2.76 0.37 9.99
N ARG A 123 2.84 -0.43 8.92
CA ARG A 123 2.11 -0.15 7.66
C ARG A 123 2.41 1.26 7.12
N GLY A 124 3.64 1.74 7.34
CA GLY A 124 4.09 3.10 6.99
C GLY A 124 3.36 4.23 7.73
N LEU A 125 2.65 3.94 8.82
CA LEU A 125 2.02 4.91 9.70
C LEU A 125 2.75 4.96 11.05
N PRO A 126 2.91 6.13 11.68
CA PRO A 126 3.57 6.22 12.99
C PRO A 126 2.88 5.35 14.04
N VAL A 127 3.65 4.61 14.82
CA VAL A 127 3.12 3.88 15.99
C VAL A 127 2.46 4.87 16.95
N GLY A 128 1.26 4.54 17.45
CA GLY A 128 0.45 5.38 18.31
C GLY A 128 -0.47 6.37 17.58
N LEU A 129 -0.46 6.40 16.24
CA LEU A 129 -1.39 7.24 15.47
C LEU A 129 -2.83 6.70 15.62
N LYS A 130 -3.77 7.57 16.01
CA LYS A 130 -5.21 7.28 15.99
C LYS A 130 -5.78 7.54 14.60
N LEU A 131 -6.39 6.53 14.01
CA LEU A 131 -7.01 6.60 12.69
C LEU A 131 -8.47 7.05 12.79
N GLY A 132 -9.02 7.59 11.69
CA GLY A 132 -10.41 8.06 11.63
C GLY A 132 -11.47 6.98 11.87
N ASN A 133 -11.09 5.70 11.76
CA ASN A 133 -11.92 4.54 12.09
C ASN A 133 -11.83 4.12 13.58
N GLY A 134 -11.08 4.83 14.42
CA GLY A 134 -10.90 4.55 15.85
C GLY A 134 -9.77 3.59 16.21
N THR A 135 -9.11 2.96 15.23
CA THR A 135 -7.94 2.09 15.44
C THR A 135 -6.70 2.89 15.83
N VAL A 136 -5.88 2.38 16.76
CA VAL A 136 -4.54 2.91 17.05
C VAL A 136 -3.47 2.03 16.41
N VAL A 137 -2.57 2.65 15.65
CA VAL A 137 -1.48 1.94 14.97
C VAL A 137 -0.53 1.33 16.02
N GLY A 138 -0.45 0.00 16.07
CA GLY A 138 0.42 -0.74 17.00
C GLY A 138 -0.27 -1.30 18.26
N GLU A 139 -1.58 -1.05 18.45
CA GLU A 139 -2.36 -1.63 19.57
C GLU A 139 -3.25 -2.82 19.13
N GLU A 140 -3.29 -3.18 17.84
CA GLU A 140 -4.13 -4.28 17.34
C GLU A 140 -3.50 -5.67 17.61
N GLU A 141 -4.25 -6.53 18.31
CA GLU A 141 -4.00 -7.97 18.50
C GLU A 141 -3.76 -8.72 17.16
N PRO A 142 -2.94 -9.78 17.14
CA PRO A 142 -2.48 -10.50 15.94
C PRO A 142 -3.54 -11.38 15.23
N SER A 143 -4.84 -11.05 15.31
CA SER A 143 -5.92 -12.00 14.97
C SER A 143 -6.72 -11.73 13.67
N SER A 144 -6.41 -10.71 12.87
CA SER A 144 -7.16 -10.48 11.61
C SER A 144 -6.51 -11.06 10.35
N PHE A 145 -5.40 -11.78 10.46
CA PHE A 145 -4.73 -12.40 9.31
C PHE A 145 -5.38 -13.75 8.97
N GLN A 146 -6.51 -13.72 8.26
CA GLN A 146 -6.87 -14.86 7.40
C GLN A 146 -6.01 -14.79 6.13
N PRO A 147 -5.23 -15.84 5.81
CA PRO A 147 -4.56 -15.92 4.52
C PRO A 147 -5.62 -15.98 3.43
N ARG A 148 -5.65 -14.99 2.53
CA ARG A 148 -6.47 -15.11 1.32
C ARG A 148 -5.74 -16.02 0.34
N ILE A 149 -6.33 -17.20 0.16
CA ILE A 149 -6.15 -18.09 -0.99
C ILE A 149 -6.61 -17.36 -2.26
#